data_AF-A0A7V5QCE5-F1
#
_entry.id   AF-A0A7V5QCE5-F1
#
_cell.length_a   1.000
_cell.length_b   1.000
_cell.length_c   1.000
_cell.angle_alpha   90.00
_cell.angle_beta   90.00
_cell.angle_gamma   90.00
#
_symmetry.space_group_name_H-M   'P 1'
#
loop_
_entity.id
_entity.type
_entity.pdbx_description
1 polymer ?
#
loop_
_entity_poly.entity_id
_entity_poly.type
_entity_poly.pdbx_seq_one_letter_code
_entity_poly.pdbx_strand_id
1 'polypeptide(L)'
;MGKPSSIDKLPPDILEQLQELLRDPRVTQLEATRRINAILAEQRLAPVSKSAVNRYDLKMREAGEKLRQSREVARMWIGKLGAAPQGQVGNLVNEILRTLAFDLSLKLQNEELTAESLPGVISQVKGLSLAVQRLEASSTMNVKREAEIRKQALEQAAAAASETARDAGVSPETIKRIQRDVLGMSV
;
A
#
# COMPACT_ATOMS: atom_id res chain seq x y z
N MET A 1 -8.38 19.81 27.21
CA MET A 1 -9.18 19.53 26.00
C MET A 1 -9.65 20.85 25.40
N GLY A 2 -9.36 21.09 24.12
CA GLY A 2 -9.73 22.35 23.45
C GLY A 2 -11.25 22.46 23.27
N LYS A 3 -11.80 23.68 23.39
CA LYS A 3 -13.23 23.94 23.21
C LYS A 3 -13.65 23.55 21.77
N PRO A 4 -14.73 22.78 21.58
CA PRO A 4 -15.18 22.37 20.25
C PRO A 4 -15.48 23.59 19.38
N SER A 5 -15.14 23.51 18.09
CA SER A 5 -15.28 24.60 17.13
C SER A 5 -16.76 24.97 16.98
N SER A 6 -17.06 26.24 16.66
CA SER A 6 -18.42 26.62 16.28
C SER A 6 -18.88 25.91 15.00
N ILE A 7 -17.94 25.48 14.15
CA ILE A 7 -18.21 24.68 12.96
C ILE A 7 -18.71 23.27 13.32
N ASP A 8 -18.17 22.66 14.38
CA ASP A 8 -18.55 21.30 14.81
C ASP A 8 -19.98 21.23 15.36
N LYS A 9 -20.61 22.39 15.58
CA LYS A 9 -21.98 22.53 16.11
C LYS A 9 -22.99 22.92 15.03
N LEU A 10 -22.54 23.10 13.79
CA LEU A 10 -23.45 23.42 12.69
C LEU A 10 -24.39 22.23 12.41
N PRO A 11 -25.67 22.49 12.10
CA PRO A 11 -26.54 21.50 11.49
C PRO A 11 -25.89 20.87 10.24
N PRO A 12 -26.08 19.56 9.99
CA PRO A 12 -25.41 18.86 8.88
C PRO A 12 -25.64 19.48 7.51
N ASP A 13 -26.85 19.97 7.23
CA ASP A 13 -27.25 20.64 6.00
C ASP A 13 -26.50 21.98 5.79
N ILE A 14 -26.32 22.75 6.86
CA ILE A 14 -25.56 24.01 6.81
C ILE A 14 -24.06 23.73 6.68
N LEU A 15 -23.57 22.69 7.36
CA LEU A 15 -22.17 22.26 7.25
C LEU A 15 -21.84 21.82 5.82
N GLU A 16 -22.75 21.09 5.16
CA GLU A 16 -22.60 20.69 3.76
C GLU A 16 -22.54 21.91 2.82
N GLN A 17 -23.44 22.88 3.01
CA GLN A 17 -23.41 24.14 2.25
C GLN A 17 -22.11 24.92 2.47
N LEU A 18 -21.60 24.97 3.72
CA LEU A 18 -20.31 25.59 4.01
C LEU A 18 -19.17 24.87 3.27
N GLN A 19 -19.16 23.52 3.28
CA GLN A 19 -18.17 22.72 2.57
C GLN A 19 -18.25 22.88 1.05
N GLU A 20 -19.44 23.07 0.48
CA GLU A 20 -19.61 23.35 -0.95
C GLU A 20 -19.02 24.71 -1.31
N LEU A 21 -19.33 25.74 -0.53
CA LEU A 21 -18.73 27.07 -0.71
C LEU A 21 -17.21 27.04 -0.59
N LEU A 22 -16.66 26.30 0.37
CA LEU A 22 -15.20 26.18 0.55
C LEU A 22 -14.51 25.36 -0.55
N ARG A 23 -15.25 24.52 -1.30
CA ARG A 23 -14.71 23.77 -2.44
C ARG A 23 -14.62 24.63 -3.71
N ASP A 24 -15.42 25.67 -3.84
CA ASP A 24 -15.37 26.57 -5.00
C ASP A 24 -14.18 27.54 -4.88
N PRO A 25 -13.16 27.45 -5.76
CA PRO A 25 -11.99 28.33 -5.71
C PRO A 25 -12.34 29.81 -5.95
N ARG A 26 -13.54 30.12 -6.45
CA ARG A 26 -14.03 31.49 -6.66
C ARG A 26 -14.57 32.13 -5.38
N VAL A 27 -14.85 31.33 -4.35
CA VAL A 27 -15.45 31.79 -3.09
C VAL A 27 -14.34 31.94 -2.04
N THR A 28 -14.14 33.17 -1.57
CA THR A 28 -13.19 33.41 -0.47
C THR A 28 -13.76 32.91 0.86
N GLN A 29 -12.91 32.61 1.84
CA GLN A 29 -13.38 32.20 3.17
C GLN A 29 -14.21 33.30 3.85
N LEU A 30 -13.93 34.58 3.56
CA LEU A 30 -14.74 35.71 4.02
C LEU A 30 -16.14 35.69 3.39
N GLU A 31 -16.21 35.42 2.09
CA GLU A 31 -17.48 35.27 1.36
C GLU A 31 -18.29 34.08 1.88
N ALA A 32 -17.66 32.92 2.03
CA ALA A 32 -18.29 31.72 2.58
C ALA A 32 -18.82 31.98 4.00
N THR A 33 -18.02 32.63 4.86
CA THR A 33 -18.45 33.02 6.21
C THR A 33 -19.68 33.93 6.17
N ARG A 34 -19.70 34.92 5.27
CA ARG A 34 -20.83 35.86 5.15
C ARG A 34 -22.10 35.14 4.72
N ARG A 35 -22.03 34.30 3.69
CA ARG A 35 -23.17 33.55 3.14
C ARG A 35 -23.74 32.57 4.16
N ILE A 36 -22.89 31.82 4.85
CA ILE A 36 -23.34 30.88 5.89
C ILE A 36 -23.94 31.61 7.10
N ASN A 37 -23.38 32.75 7.51
CA ASN A 37 -23.98 33.54 8.58
C ASN A 37 -25.34 34.14 8.20
N ALA A 38 -25.60 34.41 6.91
CA ALA A 38 -26.94 34.82 6.46
C ALA A 38 -27.98 33.70 6.67
N ILE A 39 -27.63 32.47 6.26
CA ILE A 39 -28.48 31.29 6.45
C ILE A 39 -28.69 31.00 7.95
N LEU A 40 -27.63 31.09 8.75
CA LEU A 40 -27.72 30.90 10.21
C LEU A 40 -28.64 31.95 10.85
N ALA A 41 -28.63 33.19 10.37
CA ALA A 41 -29.51 34.25 10.88
C ALA A 41 -30.98 33.96 10.58
N GLU A 42 -31.31 33.49 9.36
CA GLU A 42 -32.68 33.08 8.98
C GLU A 42 -33.21 31.96 9.89
N GLN A 43 -32.33 31.03 10.27
CA GLN A 43 -32.67 29.92 11.17
C GLN A 43 -32.52 30.25 12.67
N ARG A 44 -32.21 31.50 13.02
CA ARG A 44 -31.97 31.97 14.41
C ARG A 44 -30.88 31.17 15.15
N LEU A 45 -29.87 30.74 14.42
CA LEU A 45 -28.70 30.02 14.92
C LEU A 45 -27.52 30.97 15.17
N ALA A 46 -26.61 30.55 16.05
CA ALA A 46 -25.43 31.34 16.40
C ALA A 46 -24.47 31.48 15.20
N PRO A 47 -23.91 32.67 14.94
CA PRO A 47 -23.00 32.89 13.82
C PRO A 47 -21.65 32.19 14.05
N VAL A 48 -20.97 31.88 12.95
CA VAL A 48 -19.60 31.38 12.94
C VAL A 48 -18.62 32.51 12.64
N SER A 49 -17.44 32.45 13.25
CA SER A 49 -16.38 33.43 12.98
C SER A 49 -15.56 33.04 11.76
N LYS A 50 -15.00 34.04 11.06
CA LYS A 50 -14.07 33.83 9.94
C LYS A 50 -12.89 32.92 10.34
N SER A 51 -12.34 33.11 11.54
CA SER A 51 -11.23 32.28 12.01
C SER A 51 -11.62 30.82 12.23
N ALA A 52 -12.88 30.54 12.62
CA ALA A 52 -13.37 29.17 12.73
C ALA A 52 -13.51 28.52 11.35
N VAL A 53 -14.04 29.25 10.37
CA VAL A 53 -14.14 28.82 8.96
C VAL A 53 -12.74 28.57 8.37
N ASN A 54 -11.79 29.48 8.57
CA ASN A 54 -10.42 29.33 8.07
C ASN A 54 -9.71 28.09 8.61
N ARG A 55 -9.81 27.82 9.92
CA ARG A 55 -9.22 26.61 10.51
C ARG A 55 -9.85 25.34 9.96
N TYR A 56 -11.16 25.37 9.73
CA TYR A 56 -11.89 24.25 9.15
C TYR A 56 -11.46 24.00 7.69
N ASP A 57 -11.38 25.05 6.87
CA ASP A 57 -10.89 24.99 5.49
C ASP A 57 -9.47 24.41 5.42
N LEU A 58 -8.56 24.90 6.26
CA LEU A 58 -7.20 24.38 6.34
C LEU A 58 -7.16 22.87 6.62
N LYS A 59 -7.94 22.42 7.61
CA LYS A 59 -8.05 21.00 7.97
C LYS A 59 -8.62 20.16 6.81
N MET A 60 -9.62 20.68 6.10
CA MET A 60 -10.20 20.03 4.93
C MET A 60 -9.19 19.91 3.78
N ARG A 61 -8.42 20.97 3.53
CA ARG A 61 -7.37 20.98 2.50
C ARG A 61 -6.24 20.02 2.82
N GLU A 62 -5.77 19.98 4.07
CA GLU A 62 -4.77 19.00 4.51
C GLU A 62 -5.26 17.56 4.32
N ALA A 63 -6.50 17.28 4.72
CA ALA A 63 -7.12 15.97 4.51
C ALA A 63 -7.26 15.63 3.01
N GLY A 64 -7.67 16.60 2.20
CA GLY A 64 -7.81 16.47 0.75
C GLY A 64 -6.48 16.19 0.05
N GLU A 65 -5.42 16.92 0.40
CA GLU A 65 -4.07 16.70 -0.13
C GLU A 65 -3.56 15.31 0.24
N LYS A 66 -3.72 14.89 1.49
CA LYS A 66 -3.35 13.54 1.94
C LYS A 66 -4.10 12.45 1.16
N LEU A 67 -5.40 12.67 0.89
CA LEU A 67 -6.21 11.74 0.09
C LEU A 67 -5.75 11.71 -1.37
N ARG A 68 -5.44 12.86 -1.97
CA ARG A 68 -4.93 12.94 -3.35
C ARG A 68 -3.60 12.21 -3.49
N GLN A 69 -2.66 12.45 -2.58
CA GLN A 69 -1.37 11.74 -2.52
C GLN A 69 -1.59 10.23 -2.39
N SER A 70 -2.46 9.81 -1.47
CA SER A 70 -2.80 8.39 -1.29
C SER A 70 -3.35 7.76 -2.58
N ARG A 71 -4.22 8.46 -3.31
CA ARG A 71 -4.76 8.00 -4.59
C ARG A 71 -3.71 7.93 -5.69
N GLU A 72 -2.78 8.87 -5.76
CA GLU A 72 -1.66 8.84 -6.71
C GLU A 72 -0.77 7.64 -6.46
N VAL A 73 -0.39 7.43 -5.20
CA VAL A 73 0.36 6.27 -4.74
C VAL A 73 -0.38 4.98 -5.11
N ALA A 74 -1.68 4.87 -4.79
CA ALA A 74 -2.50 3.72 -5.16
C ALA A 74 -2.53 3.46 -6.68
N ARG A 75 -2.68 4.50 -7.51
CA ARG A 75 -2.65 4.36 -8.98
C ARG A 75 -1.30 3.84 -9.46
N MET A 76 -0.19 4.35 -8.93
CA MET A 76 1.14 3.85 -9.26
C MET A 76 1.29 2.37 -8.90
N TRP A 77 0.80 1.96 -7.73
CA TRP A 77 0.82 0.56 -7.30
C TRP A 77 -0.03 -0.33 -8.20
N ILE A 78 -1.26 0.08 -8.53
CA ILE A 78 -2.16 -0.67 -9.42
C ILE A 78 -1.52 -0.84 -10.79
N GLY A 79 -0.90 0.22 -11.34
CA GLY A 79 -0.18 0.13 -12.62
C GLY A 79 0.99 -0.86 -12.57
N LYS A 80 1.82 -0.79 -11.51
CA LYS A 80 2.95 -1.72 -11.33
C LYS A 80 2.50 -3.17 -11.15
N LEU A 81 1.49 -3.40 -10.31
CA LEU A 81 0.97 -4.74 -10.00
C LEU A 81 0.20 -5.34 -11.17
N GLY A 82 -0.55 -4.53 -11.92
CA GLY A 82 -1.30 -4.97 -13.10
C GLY A 82 -0.42 -5.29 -14.30
N ALA A 83 0.77 -4.67 -14.41
CA ALA A 83 1.75 -4.97 -15.45
C ALA A 83 2.67 -6.15 -15.11
N ALA A 84 2.64 -6.67 -13.88
CA ALA A 84 3.48 -7.78 -13.45
C ALA A 84 2.99 -9.10 -14.09
N PRO A 85 3.91 -9.97 -14.57
CA PRO A 85 3.55 -11.29 -15.06
C PRO A 85 2.73 -12.09 -14.03
N GLN A 86 1.77 -12.89 -14.50
CA GLN A 86 1.02 -13.79 -13.62
C GLN A 86 2.00 -14.67 -12.83
N GLY A 87 1.82 -14.74 -11.51
CA GLY A 87 2.72 -15.44 -10.59
C GLY A 87 3.85 -14.58 -10.00
N GLN A 88 4.17 -13.41 -10.56
CA GLN A 88 5.19 -12.49 -10.01
C GLN A 88 4.61 -11.36 -9.15
N VAL A 89 3.29 -11.21 -9.11
CA VAL A 89 2.58 -10.21 -8.28
C VAL A 89 2.97 -10.32 -6.81
N GLY A 90 3.09 -11.55 -6.27
CA GLY A 90 3.50 -11.76 -4.88
C GLY A 90 4.92 -11.26 -4.58
N ASN A 91 5.86 -11.46 -5.51
CA ASN A 91 7.23 -10.96 -5.38
C ASN A 91 7.27 -9.44 -5.43
N LEU A 92 6.48 -8.83 -6.32
CA LEU A 92 6.35 -7.38 -6.39
C LEU A 92 5.76 -6.82 -5.09
N VAL A 93 4.68 -7.38 -4.55
CA VAL A 93 4.11 -6.97 -3.25
C VAL A 93 5.15 -7.05 -2.13
N ASN A 94 5.98 -8.10 -2.12
CA ASN A 94 7.04 -8.24 -1.13
C ASN A 94 8.08 -7.13 -1.22
N GLU A 95 8.51 -6.76 -2.44
CA GLU A 95 9.46 -5.68 -2.66
C GLU A 95 8.91 -4.31 -2.22
N ILE A 96 7.63 -4.08 -2.47
CA ILE A 96 6.91 -2.86 -2.06
C ILE A 96 6.93 -2.69 -0.55
N LEU A 97 6.55 -3.75 0.17
CA LEU A 97 6.53 -3.74 1.62
C LEU A 97 7.94 -3.55 2.19
N ARG A 98 8.98 -4.08 1.52
CA ARG A 98 10.39 -3.87 1.88
C ARG A 98 10.82 -2.41 1.71
N THR A 99 10.41 -1.76 0.62
CA THR A 99 10.66 -0.32 0.42
C THR A 99 9.96 0.52 1.48
N LEU A 100 8.68 0.26 1.77
CA LEU A 100 7.93 0.99 2.81
C LEU A 100 8.54 0.79 4.21
N ALA A 101 9.00 -0.43 4.48
CA ALA A 101 9.73 -0.79 5.69
C ALA A 101 11.00 0.05 5.86
N PHE A 102 11.79 0.18 4.77
CA PHE A 102 12.99 0.99 4.74
C PHE A 102 12.69 2.50 4.92
N ASP A 103 11.71 3.03 4.19
CA ASP A 103 11.30 4.44 4.30
C ASP A 103 10.85 4.80 5.73
N LEU A 104 10.10 3.89 6.38
CA LEU A 104 9.71 4.06 7.78
C LEU A 104 10.93 4.05 8.71
N SER A 105 11.89 3.15 8.49
CA SER A 105 13.13 3.10 9.27
C SER A 105 13.93 4.40 9.15
N LEU A 106 14.03 4.98 7.96
CA LEU A 106 14.70 6.27 7.75
C LEU A 106 13.99 7.42 8.48
N LYS A 107 12.65 7.46 8.43
CA LYS A 107 11.87 8.47 9.16
C LYS A 107 12.09 8.37 10.67
N LEU A 108 12.07 7.16 11.20
CA LEU A 108 12.33 6.89 12.62
C LEU A 108 13.74 7.29 13.08
N GLN A 109 14.75 7.19 12.20
CA GLN A 109 16.11 7.64 12.51
C GLN A 109 16.24 9.17 12.60
N ASN A 110 15.38 9.90 11.90
CA ASN A 110 15.41 11.36 11.84
C ASN A 110 14.55 12.02 12.93
N GLU A 111 13.83 11.26 13.76
CA GLU A 111 13.04 11.78 14.87
C GLU A 111 13.89 11.83 16.16
N GLU A 112 13.85 12.97 16.87
CA GLU A 112 14.39 13.03 18.22
C GLU A 112 13.55 12.16 19.15
N LEU A 113 14.20 11.18 19.78
CA LEU A 113 13.54 10.25 20.69
C LEU A 113 13.33 10.93 22.06
N THR A 114 12.08 11.12 22.45
CA THR A 114 11.69 11.60 23.79
C THR A 114 11.04 10.47 24.56
N ALA A 115 10.95 10.59 25.89
CA ALA A 115 10.27 9.58 26.71
C ALA A 115 8.79 9.38 26.32
N GLU A 116 8.15 10.41 25.73
CA GLU A 116 6.77 10.35 25.23
C GLU A 116 6.66 9.69 23.84
N SER A 117 7.63 9.90 22.95
CA SER A 117 7.61 9.29 21.60
C SER A 117 8.13 7.84 21.60
N LEU A 118 8.96 7.46 22.59
CA LEU A 118 9.64 6.18 22.66
C LEU A 118 8.70 4.96 22.58
N PRO A 119 7.55 4.88 23.29
CA PRO A 119 6.64 3.73 23.17
C PRO A 119 6.06 3.58 21.76
N GLY A 120 5.76 4.71 21.10
CA GLY A 120 5.27 4.74 19.73
C GLY A 120 6.31 4.22 18.74
N VAL A 121 7.56 4.69 18.88
CA VAL A 121 8.70 4.24 18.07
C VAL A 121 8.95 2.74 18.26
N ILE A 122 8.95 2.23 19.49
CA ILE A 122 9.10 0.80 19.78
C ILE A 122 8.00 -0.02 19.09
N SER A 123 6.75 0.44 19.13
CA SER A 123 5.64 -0.22 18.45
C SER A 123 5.82 -0.23 16.93
N GLN A 124 6.30 0.87 16.34
CA GLN A 124 6.56 0.96 14.91
C GLN A 124 7.71 0.04 14.49
N VAL A 125 8.81 0.00 15.24
CA VAL A 125 9.94 -0.91 15.02
C VAL A 125 9.49 -2.37 15.14
N LYS A 126 8.67 -2.71 16.14
CA LYS A 126 8.09 -4.06 16.26
C LYS A 126 7.22 -4.42 15.05
N GLY A 127 6.37 -3.48 14.60
CA GLY A 127 5.54 -3.67 13.41
C GLY A 127 6.39 -3.89 12.15
N LEU A 128 7.47 -3.12 12.00
CA LEU A 128 8.44 -3.26 10.93
C LEU A 128 9.13 -4.62 10.94
N SER A 129 9.65 -5.06 12.08
CA SER A 129 10.30 -6.36 12.22
C SER A 129 9.35 -7.52 11.89
N LEU A 130 8.08 -7.44 12.32
CA LEU A 130 7.07 -8.43 11.97
C LEU A 130 6.73 -8.43 10.48
N ALA A 131 6.66 -7.25 9.85
CA ALA A 131 6.45 -7.14 8.42
C ALA A 131 7.60 -7.80 7.64
N VAL A 132 8.86 -7.46 7.98
CA VAL A 132 10.05 -8.07 7.37
C VAL A 132 10.07 -9.59 7.58
N GLN A 133 9.77 -10.08 8.79
CA GLN A 133 9.71 -11.53 9.05
C GLN A 133 8.70 -12.24 8.14
N ARG A 134 7.52 -11.65 7.95
CA ARG A 134 6.48 -12.20 7.05
C ARG A 134 6.90 -12.17 5.59
N LEU A 135 7.60 -11.11 5.16
CA LEU A 135 8.17 -11.01 3.82
C LEU A 135 9.17 -12.12 3.53
N GLU A 136 10.11 -12.35 4.45
CA GLU A 136 11.11 -13.40 4.30
C GLU A 136 10.47 -14.80 4.27
N ALA A 137 9.47 -15.04 5.13
CA ALA A 137 8.71 -16.29 5.12
C ALA A 137 7.98 -16.51 3.77
N SER A 138 7.32 -15.47 3.24
CA SER A 138 6.65 -15.54 1.94
C SER A 138 7.64 -15.79 0.80
N SER A 139 8.79 -15.10 0.81
CA SER A 139 9.85 -15.28 -0.18
C SER A 139 10.38 -16.72 -0.16
N THR A 140 10.65 -17.26 1.03
CA THR A 140 11.13 -18.63 1.22
C THR A 140 10.13 -19.66 0.66
N MET A 141 8.83 -19.47 0.92
CA MET A 141 7.80 -20.35 0.37
C MET A 141 7.74 -20.28 -1.16
N ASN A 142 7.87 -19.08 -1.75
CA ASN A 142 7.87 -18.90 -3.20
C ASN A 142 9.06 -19.61 -3.84
N VAL A 143 10.27 -19.42 -3.30
CA VAL A 143 11.48 -20.11 -3.79
C VAL A 143 11.34 -21.63 -3.70
N LYS A 144 10.83 -22.15 -2.58
CA LYS A 144 10.58 -23.60 -2.42
C LYS A 144 9.58 -24.13 -3.45
N ARG A 145 8.49 -23.39 -3.68
CA ARG A 145 7.48 -23.77 -4.67
C ARG A 145 8.06 -23.76 -6.09
N GLU A 146 8.84 -22.75 -6.43
CA GLU A 146 9.48 -22.64 -7.75
C GLU A 146 10.49 -23.77 -7.98
N ALA A 147 11.30 -24.09 -6.96
CA ALA A 147 12.21 -25.24 -7.01
C ALA A 147 11.46 -26.56 -7.21
N GLU A 148 10.33 -26.75 -6.51
CA GLU A 148 9.50 -27.95 -6.66
C GLU A 148 8.85 -28.03 -8.04
N ILE A 149 8.30 -26.94 -8.56
CA ILE A 149 7.75 -26.88 -9.94
C ILE A 149 8.84 -27.22 -10.96
N ARG A 150 10.04 -26.64 -10.81
CA ARG A 150 11.17 -26.91 -11.70
C ARG A 150 11.60 -28.37 -11.62
N LYS A 151 11.68 -28.94 -10.42
CA LYS A 151 12.01 -30.35 -10.22
C LYS A 151 10.99 -31.25 -10.91
N GLN A 152 9.69 -31.02 -10.70
CA GLN A 152 8.62 -31.79 -11.34
C GLN A 152 8.68 -31.68 -12.87
N ALA A 153 8.95 -30.48 -13.41
CA ALA A 153 9.10 -30.28 -14.84
C ALA A 153 10.31 -31.05 -15.41
N LEU A 154 11.44 -31.06 -14.71
CA LEU A 154 12.63 -31.84 -15.11
C LEU A 154 12.38 -33.35 -15.03
N GLU A 155 11.67 -33.83 -14.01
CA GLU A 155 11.27 -35.23 -13.88
C GLU A 155 10.34 -35.67 -15.02
N GLN A 156 9.34 -34.84 -15.36
CA GLN A 156 8.45 -35.08 -16.49
C GLN A 156 9.21 -35.08 -17.82
N ALA A 157 10.12 -34.12 -18.02
CA ALA A 157 10.94 -34.06 -19.23
C ALA A 157 11.87 -35.29 -19.35
N ALA A 158 12.51 -35.70 -18.25
CA ALA A 158 13.36 -36.89 -18.22
C ALA A 158 12.56 -38.17 -18.52
N ALA A 159 11.34 -38.30 -17.99
CA ALA A 159 10.45 -39.42 -18.27
C ALA A 159 10.06 -39.47 -19.75
N ALA A 160 9.58 -38.35 -20.32
CA ALA A 160 9.17 -38.25 -21.72
C ALA A 160 10.35 -38.51 -22.69
N ALA A 161 11.54 -37.96 -22.40
CA ALA A 161 12.74 -38.21 -23.19
C ALA A 161 13.15 -39.69 -23.16
N SER A 162 12.97 -40.35 -22.01
CA SER A 162 13.29 -41.78 -21.86
C SER A 162 12.34 -42.67 -22.63
N GLU A 163 11.05 -42.36 -22.60
CA GLU A 163 10.02 -43.07 -23.36
C GLU A 163 10.31 -42.95 -24.87
N THR A 164 10.52 -41.72 -25.35
CA THR A 164 10.88 -41.45 -26.75
C THR A 164 12.16 -42.19 -27.17
N ALA A 165 13.18 -42.22 -26.31
CA ALA A 165 14.43 -42.91 -26.59
C ALA A 165 14.27 -44.44 -26.60
N ARG A 166 13.42 -45.01 -25.73
CA ARG A 166 13.08 -46.44 -25.77
C ARG A 166 12.40 -46.81 -27.08
N ASP A 167 11.43 -46.01 -27.52
CA ASP A 167 10.69 -46.24 -28.77
C ASP A 167 11.61 -46.13 -29.99
N ALA A 168 12.64 -45.27 -29.92
CA ALA A 168 13.68 -45.14 -30.93
C ALA A 168 14.77 -46.24 -30.88
N GLY A 169 14.65 -47.23 -29.99
CA GLY A 169 15.61 -48.35 -29.88
C GLY A 169 16.95 -47.98 -29.24
N VAL A 170 17.01 -46.88 -28.50
CA VAL A 170 18.23 -46.44 -27.78
C VAL A 170 18.54 -47.42 -26.65
N SER A 171 19.83 -47.69 -26.40
CA SER A 171 20.23 -48.64 -25.36
C SER A 171 19.81 -48.17 -23.95
N PRO A 172 19.48 -49.10 -23.04
CA PRO A 172 19.11 -48.77 -21.65
C PRO A 172 20.16 -47.93 -20.91
N GLU A 173 21.44 -48.17 -21.17
CA GLU A 173 22.57 -47.43 -20.61
C GLU A 173 22.57 -45.97 -21.06
N THR A 174 22.26 -45.73 -22.34
CA THR A 174 22.21 -44.38 -22.91
C THR A 174 20.98 -43.62 -22.40
N ILE A 175 19.84 -44.29 -22.22
CA ILE A 175 18.64 -43.69 -21.61
C ILE A 175 18.91 -43.24 -20.18
N LYS A 176 19.59 -44.06 -19.37
CA LYS A 176 19.98 -43.69 -18.00
C LYS A 176 20.91 -42.47 -17.96
N ARG A 177 21.78 -42.32 -18.97
CA ARG A 177 22.63 -41.12 -19.11
C ARG A 177 21.79 -39.88 -19.43
N ILE A 178 20.90 -39.98 -20.41
CA ILE A 178 19.99 -38.87 -20.79
C ILE A 178 19.15 -38.41 -19.60
N GLN A 179 18.57 -39.32 -18.81
CA GLN A 179 17.82 -38.97 -17.61
C GLN A 179 18.67 -38.18 -16.61
N ARG A 180 19.91 -38.61 -16.40
CA ARG A 180 20.83 -37.98 -15.45
C ARG A 180 21.21 -36.57 -15.91
N ASP A 181 21.47 -36.41 -17.20
CA ASP A 181 21.82 -35.13 -17.81
C ASP A 181 20.65 -34.14 -17.76
N VAL A 182 19.43 -34.60 -18.07
CA VAL A 182 18.20 -33.78 -18.02
C VAL A 182 17.90 -33.33 -16.59
N LEU A 183 18.11 -34.18 -15.60
CA LEU A 183 17.94 -33.82 -14.18
C LEU A 183 19.07 -32.93 -13.64
N GLY A 184 20.06 -32.57 -14.46
CA GLY A 184 21.21 -31.78 -14.03
C GLY A 184 22.10 -32.49 -13.01
N MET A 185 21.99 -33.83 -12.91
CA MET A 185 22.81 -34.70 -12.07
C MET A 185 24.08 -35.15 -12.83
N SER A 186 24.64 -34.28 -13.66
CA SER A 186 25.91 -34.56 -14.35
C SER A 186 27.04 -34.61 -13.32
N VAL A 187 27.84 -35.69 -13.39
CA VAL A 187 29.06 -35.92 -12.59
C VAL A 187 30.10 -34.85 -12.88
#